data_AF-A0A7Z2PZ26-F1
#
_entry.id   AF-A0A7Z2PZ26-F1
#
_cell.length_a   1.000
_cell.length_b   1.000
_cell.length_c   1.000
_cell.angle_alpha   90.00
_cell.angle_beta   90.00
_cell.angle_gamma   90.00
#
_symmetry.space_group_name_H-M   'P 1'
#
loop_
_entity.id
_entity.type
_entity.pdbx_description
1 polymer ?
#
loop_
_entity_poly.entity_id
_entity_poly.type
_entity_poly.pdbx_seq_one_letter_code
_entity_poly.pdbx_strand_id
1 'polypeptide(L)'
;MGDLHRSIFLKELKDTFPDLTTAINAQHGLLHLEMGVFAGFVQRAITLGNTKDVASCFKLAEKYYRDGNDHLKNAIGVSFIEHLDLRNARWAWELLGSVLKREYLQLVDAGMAKSLPYL
;
A
#
# COMPACT_ATOMS: atom_id res chain seq x y z
N MET A 1 3.83 -21.77 2.59
CA MET A 1 3.79 -21.02 1.30
C MET A 1 3.46 -19.53 1.48
N GLY A 2 2.72 -19.13 2.53
CA GLY A 2 2.46 -17.73 2.91
C GLY A 2 3.72 -16.84 2.97
N ASP A 3 4.76 -17.34 3.63
CA ASP A 3 5.94 -16.56 4.02
C ASP A 3 6.87 -16.18 2.87
N LEU A 4 6.84 -16.93 1.75
CA LEU A 4 7.72 -16.66 0.61
C LEU A 4 7.34 -15.36 -0.08
N HIS A 5 6.07 -15.17 -0.43
CA HIS A 5 5.62 -13.95 -1.13
C HIS A 5 5.78 -12.71 -0.25
N ARG A 6 5.47 -12.83 1.05
CA ARG A 6 5.74 -11.78 2.04
C ARG A 6 7.22 -11.42 2.07
N SER A 7 8.11 -12.41 2.17
CA SER A 7 9.56 -12.15 2.27
C SER A 7 10.12 -11.48 1.02
N ILE A 8 9.65 -11.88 -0.16
CA ILE A 8 10.05 -11.27 -1.43
C ILE A 8 9.54 -9.83 -1.51
N PHE A 9 8.28 -9.57 -1.16
CA PHE A 9 7.71 -8.23 -1.09
C PHE A 9 8.52 -7.32 -0.15
N LEU A 10 8.77 -7.77 1.07
CA LEU A 10 9.49 -6.98 2.07
C LEU A 10 10.95 -6.77 1.69
N LYS A 11 11.58 -7.73 1.02
CA LYS A 11 12.92 -7.56 0.47
C LYS A 11 12.92 -6.43 -0.55
N GLU A 12 12.07 -6.50 -1.57
CA GLU A 12 12.00 -5.47 -2.62
C GLU A 12 11.61 -4.10 -2.05
N LEU A 13 10.70 -4.05 -1.07
CA LEU A 13 10.31 -2.82 -0.39
C LEU A 13 11.50 -2.19 0.35
N LYS A 14 12.27 -2.99 1.09
CA LYS A 14 13.44 -2.50 1.85
C LYS A 14 14.61 -2.14 0.96
N ASP A 15 14.82 -2.86 -0.14
CA ASP A 15 15.84 -2.54 -1.13
C ASP A 15 15.51 -1.20 -1.84
N THR A 16 14.21 -0.93 -2.06
CA THR A 16 13.75 0.32 -2.70
C THR A 16 13.72 1.49 -1.71
N PHE A 17 13.34 1.26 -0.46
CA PHE A 17 13.22 2.28 0.59
C PHE A 17 13.94 1.83 1.87
N PRO A 18 15.28 1.95 1.90
CA PRO A 18 16.09 1.46 3.02
C PRO A 18 15.68 2.03 4.38
N ASP A 19 15.23 3.29 4.41
CA ASP A 19 14.81 4.00 5.62
C ASP A 19 13.60 3.33 6.32
N LEU A 20 12.82 2.50 5.61
CA LEU A 20 11.71 1.74 6.19
C LEU A 20 12.14 0.47 6.92
N THR A 21 13.37 0.01 6.70
CA THR A 21 13.84 -1.28 7.18
C THR A 21 13.68 -1.43 8.69
N THR A 22 14.09 -0.42 9.46
CA THR A 22 13.99 -0.47 10.93
C THR A 22 12.54 -0.54 11.40
N ALA A 23 11.66 0.28 10.82
CA ALA A 23 10.25 0.33 11.20
C ALA A 23 9.51 -0.96 10.85
N ILE A 24 9.82 -1.56 9.68
CA ILE A 24 9.25 -2.85 9.25
C ILE A 24 9.76 -3.99 10.15
N ASN A 25 11.06 -4.06 10.40
CA ASN A 25 11.63 -5.14 11.21
C ASN A 25 11.11 -5.11 12.67
N ALA A 26 10.76 -3.93 13.19
CA ALA A 26 10.13 -3.78 14.51
C ALA A 26 8.73 -4.41 14.61
N GLN A 27 8.10 -4.81 13.49
CA GLN A 27 6.80 -5.49 13.50
C GLN A 27 6.93 -7.01 13.65
N HIS A 28 8.14 -7.54 13.83
CA HIS A 28 8.42 -8.93 14.18
C HIS A 28 7.75 -9.99 13.30
N GLY A 29 7.57 -9.72 12.01
CA GLY A 29 6.99 -10.68 11.08
C GLY A 29 5.48 -10.58 10.87
N LEU A 30 4.81 -9.67 11.58
CA LEU A 30 3.36 -9.52 11.53
C LEU A 30 2.95 -8.71 10.29
N LEU A 31 2.62 -9.43 9.21
CA LEU A 31 2.37 -8.89 7.88
C LEU A 31 1.43 -7.68 7.85
N HIS A 32 0.31 -7.73 8.56
CA HIS A 32 -0.66 -6.64 8.59
C HIS A 32 -0.09 -5.37 9.26
N LEU A 33 0.72 -5.52 10.31
CA LEU A 33 1.41 -4.39 10.93
C LEU A 33 2.50 -3.82 10.02
N GLU A 34 3.21 -4.68 9.28
CA GLU A 34 4.20 -4.27 8.28
C GLU A 34 3.55 -3.49 7.14
N MET A 35 2.35 -3.91 6.71
CA MET A 35 1.57 -3.16 5.73
C MET A 35 1.09 -1.83 6.29
N GLY A 36 0.72 -1.78 7.56
CA GLY A 36 0.39 -0.52 8.24
C GLY A 36 1.57 0.47 8.26
N VAL A 37 2.80 -0.01 8.52
CA VAL A 37 4.02 0.81 8.43
C VAL A 37 4.22 1.32 7.01
N PHE A 38 4.02 0.47 6.01
CA PHE A 38 4.12 0.85 4.60
C PHE A 38 3.03 1.87 4.20
N ALA A 39 1.79 1.69 4.64
CA ALA A 39 0.69 2.64 4.41
C ALA A 39 1.02 4.01 5.00
N GLY A 40 1.50 4.04 6.25
CA GLY A 40 1.92 5.27 6.90
C GLY A 40 3.06 5.98 6.16
N PHE A 41 4.00 5.24 5.59
CA PHE A 41 5.05 5.81 4.73
C PHE A 41 4.48 6.47 3.48
N VAL A 42 3.62 5.75 2.75
CA VAL A 42 3.01 6.26 1.53
C VAL A 42 2.14 7.48 1.84
N GLN A 43 1.35 7.45 2.92
CA GLN A 43 0.54 8.58 3.33
C GLN A 43 1.40 9.82 3.62
N ARG A 44 2.55 9.66 4.29
CA ARG A 44 3.49 10.77 4.51
C ARG A 44 4.04 11.30 3.18
N ALA A 45 4.41 10.42 2.25
CA ALA A 45 4.89 10.82 0.93
C ALA A 45 3.81 11.58 0.13
N ILE A 46 2.54 11.18 0.25
CA ILE A 46 1.39 11.92 -0.31
C ILE A 46 1.29 13.30 0.33
N THR A 47 1.30 13.39 1.67
CA THR A 47 1.21 14.68 2.37
C THR A 47 2.35 15.63 2.00
N LEU A 48 3.56 15.10 1.77
CA LEU A 48 4.75 15.88 1.37
C LEU A 48 4.83 16.16 -0.14
N GLY A 49 3.90 15.64 -0.95
CA GLY A 49 3.92 15.82 -2.41
C GLY A 49 5.06 15.07 -3.11
N ASN A 50 5.63 14.03 -2.50
CA ASN A 50 6.71 13.25 -3.09
C ASN A 50 6.14 12.24 -4.11
N THR A 51 5.86 12.74 -5.31
CA THR A 51 5.22 12.00 -6.38
C THR A 51 6.00 10.76 -6.82
N LYS A 52 7.34 10.83 -6.82
CA LYS A 52 8.21 9.73 -7.26
C LYS A 52 8.12 8.53 -6.31
N ASP A 53 8.16 8.78 -5.01
CA ASP A 53 8.08 7.71 -4.02
C ASP A 53 6.68 7.10 -4.01
N VAL A 54 5.63 7.94 -4.06
CA VAL A 54 4.24 7.48 -4.16
C VAL A 54 4.02 6.58 -5.38
N ALA A 55 4.49 7.00 -6.56
CA ALA A 55 4.38 6.19 -7.78
C ALA A 55 5.11 4.85 -7.65
N SER A 56 6.30 4.86 -7.05
CA SER A 56 7.11 3.65 -6.85
C SER A 56 6.44 2.69 -5.86
N CYS A 57 5.88 3.21 -4.77
CA CYS A 57 5.13 2.43 -3.80
C CYS A 57 3.86 1.82 -4.39
N PHE A 58 3.06 2.59 -5.14
CA PHE A 58 1.85 2.07 -5.77
C PHE A 58 2.14 1.00 -6.82
N LYS A 59 3.18 1.19 -7.63
CA LYS A 59 3.62 0.16 -8.59
C LYS A 59 4.03 -1.14 -7.88
N LEU A 60 4.75 -1.02 -6.76
CA LEU A 60 5.14 -2.18 -5.95
C LEU A 60 3.91 -2.86 -5.35
N ALA A 61 3.02 -2.10 -4.71
CA ALA A 61 1.78 -2.63 -4.12
C ALA A 61 0.92 -3.35 -5.17
N GLU A 62 0.75 -2.76 -6.36
CA GLU A 62 -0.09 -3.35 -7.42
C GLU A 62 0.49 -4.65 -7.96
N LYS A 63 1.82 -4.70 -8.15
CA LYS A 63 2.53 -5.93 -8.54
C LYS A 63 2.18 -7.08 -7.59
N TYR A 64 2.30 -6.86 -6.29
CA TYR A 64 2.05 -7.91 -5.30
C TYR A 64 0.57 -8.13 -4.97
N TYR A 65 -0.28 -7.14 -5.19
CA TYR A 65 -1.73 -7.34 -5.14
C TYR A 65 -2.23 -8.21 -6.29
N ARG A 66 -1.59 -8.17 -7.46
CA ARG A 66 -1.94 -9.03 -8.59
C ARG A 66 -1.32 -10.43 -8.44
N ASP A 67 -0.02 -10.48 -8.18
CA ASP A 67 0.79 -11.70 -8.33
C ASP A 67 1.12 -12.38 -6.98
N GLY A 68 0.74 -11.76 -5.86
CA GLY A 68 0.93 -12.30 -4.50
C GLY A 68 -0.02 -13.46 -4.17
N ASN A 69 0.26 -14.12 -3.05
CA ASN A 69 -0.68 -15.09 -2.47
C ASN A 69 -1.83 -14.37 -1.75
N ASP A 70 -2.89 -15.12 -1.44
CA ASP A 70 -4.12 -14.54 -0.87
C ASP A 70 -3.87 -13.80 0.45
N HIS A 71 -2.92 -14.28 1.27
CA HIS A 71 -2.58 -13.61 2.53
C HIS A 71 -1.95 -12.23 2.29
N LEU A 72 -1.01 -12.11 1.34
CA LEU A 72 -0.40 -10.83 0.99
C LEU A 72 -1.39 -9.89 0.29
N LYS A 73 -2.23 -10.42 -0.61
CA LYS A 73 -3.29 -9.66 -1.26
C LYS A 73 -4.25 -9.07 -0.23
N ASN A 74 -4.72 -9.90 0.70
CA ASN A 74 -5.57 -9.46 1.80
C ASN A 74 -4.91 -8.35 2.62
N ALA A 75 -3.64 -8.53 3.03
CA ALA A 75 -2.93 -7.51 3.79
C ALA A 75 -2.75 -6.20 3.03
N ILE A 76 -2.53 -6.23 1.71
CA ILE A 76 -2.49 -5.02 0.89
C ILE A 76 -3.88 -4.36 0.84
N GLY A 77 -4.96 -5.11 0.67
CA GLY A 77 -6.32 -4.56 0.69
C GLY A 77 -6.65 -3.85 2.01
N VAL A 78 -6.65 -4.61 3.10
CA VAL A 78 -7.20 -4.16 4.40
C VAL A 78 -6.19 -3.40 5.28
N SER A 79 -4.88 -3.54 5.02
CA SER A 79 -3.86 -2.88 5.85
C SER A 79 -3.01 -1.87 5.09
N PHE A 80 -3.22 -1.73 3.78
CA PHE A 80 -2.60 -0.68 2.97
C PHE A 80 -3.64 0.20 2.29
N ILE A 81 -4.44 -0.33 1.37
CA ILE A 81 -5.38 0.46 0.55
C ILE A 81 -6.45 1.14 1.42
N GLU A 82 -7.06 0.39 2.33
CA GLU A 82 -8.08 0.89 3.27
C GLU A 82 -7.61 2.12 4.06
N HIS A 83 -6.31 2.16 4.39
CA HIS A 83 -5.72 3.19 5.24
C HIS A 83 -5.24 4.44 4.49
N LEU A 84 -5.32 4.46 3.15
CA LEU A 84 -4.93 5.64 2.37
C LEU A 84 -6.03 6.70 2.37
N ASP A 85 -5.68 7.92 2.76
CA ASP A 85 -6.52 9.10 2.59
C ASP A 85 -6.15 9.83 1.31
N LEU A 86 -6.96 9.62 0.28
CA LEU A 86 -6.79 10.23 -1.04
C LEU A 86 -7.74 11.41 -1.29
N ARG A 87 -8.61 11.78 -0.33
CA ARG A 87 -9.67 12.79 -0.53
C ARG A 87 -9.18 14.13 -1.07
N ASN A 88 -7.98 14.53 -0.67
CA ASN A 88 -7.33 15.78 -1.08
C ASN A 88 -6.12 15.55 -2.00
N ALA A 89 -5.94 14.33 -2.53
CA ALA A 89 -4.77 13.91 -3.28
C ALA A 89 -5.16 13.28 -4.62
N ARG A 90 -5.92 14.02 -5.45
CA ARG A 90 -6.31 13.56 -6.80
C ARG A 90 -5.11 13.11 -7.63
N TRP A 91 -3.97 13.81 -7.51
CA TRP A 91 -2.74 13.42 -8.21
C TRP A 91 -2.24 12.03 -7.77
N ALA A 92 -2.37 11.66 -6.49
CA ALA A 92 -1.96 10.36 -5.99
C ALA A 92 -2.94 9.28 -6.45
N TRP A 93 -4.24 9.60 -6.51
CA TRP A 93 -5.22 8.74 -7.16
C TRP A 93 -4.86 8.45 -8.62
N GLU A 94 -4.40 9.43 -9.39
CA GLU A 94 -4.00 9.17 -10.78
C GLU A 94 -2.76 8.27 -10.92
N LEU A 95 -1.91 8.21 -9.89
CA LEU A 95 -0.77 7.30 -9.84
C LEU A 95 -1.15 5.88 -9.40
N LEU A 96 -2.32 5.70 -8.77
CA LEU A 96 -2.81 4.37 -8.44
C LEU A 96 -3.10 3.59 -9.72
N GLY A 97 -2.58 2.38 -9.81
CA GLY A 97 -2.88 1.50 -10.94
C GLY A 97 -4.32 0.97 -10.91
N SER A 98 -4.79 0.48 -12.06
CA SER A 98 -6.20 0.16 -12.29
C SER A 98 -6.74 -0.94 -11.39
N VAL A 99 -5.89 -1.88 -10.94
CA VAL A 99 -6.32 -2.95 -10.04
C VAL A 99 -6.55 -2.38 -8.64
N LEU A 100 -5.61 -1.58 -8.14
CA LEU A 100 -5.74 -0.95 -6.83
C LEU A 100 -6.86 0.11 -6.80
N LYS A 101 -7.09 0.83 -7.90
CA LYS A 101 -8.23 1.76 -8.02
C LYS A 101 -9.55 1.04 -7.81
N ARG A 102 -9.71 -0.13 -8.45
CA ARG A 102 -10.91 -0.96 -8.31
C ARG A 102 -11.09 -1.45 -6.88
N GLU A 103 -10.02 -1.93 -6.27
CA GLU A 103 -10.05 -2.39 -4.87
C GLU A 103 -10.44 -1.24 -3.92
N TYR A 104 -9.85 -0.05 -4.10
CA TYR A 104 -10.20 1.14 -3.31
C TYR A 104 -11.70 1.47 -3.42
N LEU A 105 -12.26 1.44 -4.63
CA LEU A 105 -13.69 1.71 -4.84
C LEU A 105 -14.58 0.66 -4.18
N GLN A 106 -14.20 -0.62 -4.24
CA GLN A 106 -14.92 -1.69 -3.54
C GLN A 106 -14.90 -1.49 -2.02
N LEU A 107 -13.76 -1.06 -1.46
CA LEU A 107 -13.65 -0.72 -0.04
C LEU A 107 -14.46 0.53 0.33
N VAL A 108 -14.59 1.51 -0.57
CA VAL A 108 -15.48 2.67 -0.38
C VAL A 108 -16.94 2.23 -0.34
N ASP A 109 -17.37 1.39 -1.29
CA ASP A 109 -18.74 0.86 -1.35
C ASP A 109 -19.09 0.03 -0.10
N ALA A 110 -18.10 -0.67 0.46
CA ALA A 110 -18.22 -1.41 1.72
C ALA A 110 -18.14 -0.53 2.98
N GLY A 111 -17.90 0.78 2.85
CA GLY A 111 -17.77 1.71 3.97
C GLY A 111 -16.45 1.61 4.76
N MET A 112 -15.44 0.94 4.20
CA MET A 112 -14.13 0.70 4.82
C MET A 112 -13.12 1.79 4.45
N ALA A 113 -13.13 2.28 3.21
CA ALA A 113 -12.26 3.35 2.74
C ALA A 113 -12.99 4.71 2.65
N LYS A 114 -12.23 5.81 2.54
CA LYS A 114 -12.80 7.17 2.43
C LYS A 114 -13.29 7.45 1.02
N SER A 115 -14.54 7.89 0.87
CA SER A 115 -15.07 8.33 -0.43
C SER A 115 -14.30 9.52 -0.98
N LEU A 116 -14.09 9.53 -2.30
CA LEU A 116 -13.30 10.55 -2.98
C LEU A 116 -14.23 11.64 -3.54
N PRO A 117 -14.07 12.92 -3.16
CA PRO A 117 -14.99 13.99 -3.55
C PRO A 117 -14.87 14.45 -5.01
N TYR A 118 -13.90 13.90 -5.76
CA TYR A 118 -13.57 14.29 -7.13
C TYR A 118 -13.84 13.16 -8.16
N LEU A 119 -14.46 12.08 -7.72
CA LEU A 119 -14.98 10.99 -8.56
C LEU A 119 -16.50 11.13 -8.65
#